data_AF-A0A6A1WUM8-F1
#
_entry.id   AF-A0A6A1WUM8-F1
#
_cell.length_a   1.000
_cell.length_b   1.000
_cell.length_c   1.000
_cell.angle_alpha   90.00
_cell.angle_beta   90.00
_cell.angle_gamma   90.00
#
_symmetry.space_group_name_H-M   'P 1'
#
loop_
_entity.id
_entity.type
_entity.pdbx_description
1 polymer ?
#
loop_
_entity_poly.entity_id
_entity_poly.type
_entity_poly.pdbx_seq_one_letter_code
_entity_poly.pdbx_strand_id
1 'polypeptide(L)'
;MLGRITNEELASAIKSLDQNPTEEELQSMINEGDADGSGTIEFGEFLNLTARKMKENEAEEELKEAFKVFDKDQYGYISPNEVEYFCLIMI
;
A
#
# COMPACT_ATOMS: atom_id res chain seq x y z
N MET A 1 -20.29 9.41 19.21
CA MET A 1 -19.45 8.53 18.38
C MET A 1 -18.01 8.94 18.68
N LEU A 2 -17.25 8.09 19.36
CA LEU A 2 -15.85 8.40 19.70
C LEU A 2 -15.04 8.24 18.41
N GLY A 3 -14.20 9.21 18.07
CA GLY A 3 -13.40 9.24 16.83
C GLY A 3 -12.20 8.30 16.87
N ARG A 4 -12.42 7.05 17.26
CA ARG A 4 -11.41 5.99 17.40
C ARG A 4 -11.93 4.74 16.72
N ILE A 5 -11.06 4.05 15.99
CA ILE A 5 -11.33 2.77 15.34
C ILE A 5 -10.84 1.68 16.29
N THR A 6 -11.76 0.85 16.77
CA THR A 6 -11.41 -0.32 17.59
C THR A 6 -11.06 -1.54 16.73
N ASN A 7 -10.43 -2.55 17.33
CA ASN A 7 -10.21 -3.86 16.68
C ASN A 7 -11.51 -4.45 16.10
N GLU A 8 -12.63 -4.29 16.81
CA GLU A 8 -13.94 -4.80 16.38
C GLU A 8 -14.46 -4.08 15.14
N GLU A 9 -14.29 -2.75 15.09
CA GLU A 9 -14.68 -1.93 13.95
C GLU A 9 -13.80 -2.21 12.73
N LEU A 10 -12.49 -2.38 12.94
CA LEU A 10 -11.54 -2.78 11.90
C LEU A 10 -11.88 -4.18 11.36
N ALA A 11 -12.15 -5.14 12.24
CA ALA A 11 -12.56 -6.49 11.87
C ALA A 11 -13.89 -6.50 11.09
N SER A 12 -14.85 -5.68 11.50
CA SER A 12 -16.13 -5.53 10.80
C SER A 12 -15.94 -4.93 9.39
N ALA A 13 -15.09 -3.91 9.26
CA ALA A 13 -14.78 -3.30 7.98
C ALA A 13 -14.08 -4.28 7.03
N ILE A 14 -13.09 -5.05 7.50
CA ILE A 14 -12.37 -6.02 6.66
C ILE A 14 -13.29 -7.20 6.27
N LYS A 15 -14.15 -7.68 7.18
CA LYS A 15 -15.20 -8.66 6.85
C LYS A 15 -16.18 -8.15 5.80
N SER A 16 -16.46 -6.85 5.77
CA SER A 16 -17.33 -6.26 4.73
C SER A 16 -16.70 -6.25 3.33
N LEU A 17 -15.37 -6.40 3.25
CA LEU A 17 -14.61 -6.57 2.00
C LEU A 17 -14.45 -8.04 1.60
N ASP A 18 -15.24 -8.95 2.21
CA ASP A 18 -15.20 -10.40 1.99
C ASP A 18 -13.84 -11.04 2.37
N GLN A 19 -13.10 -10.38 3.26
CA GLN A 19 -11.85 -10.87 3.83
C GLN A 19 -12.08 -11.34 5.27
N ASN A 20 -11.42 -12.43 5.69
CA ASN A 20 -11.58 -13.00 7.03
C ASN A 20 -10.23 -12.98 7.75
N PRO A 21 -9.83 -11.83 8.31
CA PRO A 21 -8.53 -11.69 8.94
C PRO A 21 -8.49 -12.43 10.27
N THR A 22 -7.32 -12.95 10.61
CA THR A 22 -7.02 -13.51 11.94
C THR A 22 -6.86 -12.39 12.97
N GLU A 23 -6.98 -12.74 14.25
CA GLU A 23 -6.76 -11.78 15.35
C GLU A 23 -5.32 -11.22 15.32
N GLU A 24 -4.35 -12.05 14.91
CA GLU A 24 -2.95 -11.65 14.77
C GLU A 24 -2.75 -10.62 13.65
N GLU A 25 -3.43 -10.80 12.51
CA GLU A 25 -3.40 -9.83 11.40
C GLU A 25 -4.06 -8.51 11.80
N LEU A 26 -5.21 -8.56 12.49
CA LEU A 26 -5.88 -7.37 13.01
C LEU A 26 -5.00 -6.61 14.00
N GLN A 27 -4.38 -7.35 14.93
CA GLN A 27 -3.47 -6.77 15.91
C GLN A 27 -2.23 -6.17 15.24
N SER A 28 -1.69 -6.81 14.18
CA SER A 28 -0.60 -6.24 13.39
C SER A 28 -1.01 -4.93 12.73
N MET A 29 -2.21 -4.88 12.12
CA MET A 29 -2.75 -3.68 11.49
C MET A 29 -2.96 -2.53 12.48
N ILE A 30 -3.43 -2.83 13.70
CA ILE A 30 -3.53 -1.82 14.76
C ILE A 30 -2.14 -1.40 15.21
N ASN A 31 -1.21 -2.32 15.47
CA ASN A 31 0.14 -1.98 15.94
C ASN A 31 0.93 -1.13 14.92
N GLU A 32 0.68 -1.28 13.62
CA GLU A 32 1.26 -0.43 12.59
C GLU A 32 0.69 0.99 12.60
N GLY A 33 -0.55 1.13 13.06
CA GLY A 33 -1.32 2.36 13.05
C GLY A 33 -1.33 3.16 14.33
N ASP A 34 -1.28 2.47 15.45
CA ASP A 34 -1.35 2.97 16.82
C ASP A 34 0.03 3.43 17.26
N ALA A 35 0.31 4.72 17.04
CA ALA A 35 1.60 5.32 17.33
C ALA A 35 1.73 5.67 18.82
N ASP A 36 0.61 5.84 19.52
CA ASP A 36 0.57 6.18 20.94
C ASP A 36 0.42 4.96 21.87
N GLY A 37 0.12 3.79 21.31
CA GLY A 37 -0.01 2.52 22.03
C GLY A 37 -1.32 2.41 22.81
N SER A 38 -2.36 3.12 22.39
CA SER A 38 -3.69 3.10 23.02
C SER A 38 -4.47 1.80 22.78
N GLY A 39 -4.03 0.97 21.84
CA GLY A 39 -4.70 -0.24 21.37
C GLY A 39 -5.86 0.05 20.41
N THR A 40 -6.01 1.30 19.95
CA THR A 40 -7.05 1.74 19.02
C THR A 40 -6.47 2.77 18.05
N ILE A 41 -6.95 2.83 16.82
CA ILE A 41 -6.47 3.85 15.87
C ILE A 41 -7.32 5.11 16.02
N GLU A 42 -6.73 6.19 16.49
CA GLU A 42 -7.40 7.49 16.57
C GLU A 42 -7.52 8.16 15.20
N PHE A 43 -8.45 9.10 15.06
CA PHE A 43 -8.61 9.84 13.79
C PHE A 43 -7.29 10.47 13.28
N GLY A 44 -6.46 11.04 14.17
CA GLY A 44 -5.17 11.60 13.79
C GLY A 44 -4.15 10.56 13.30
N GLU A 45 -4.21 9.36 13.84
CA GLU A 45 -3.37 8.23 13.46
C GLU A 45 -3.82 7.62 12.13
N PHE A 46 -5.14 7.49 11.94
CA PHE A 46 -5.73 7.07 10.67
C PHE A 46 -5.33 8.02 9.53
N LEU A 47 -5.36 9.34 9.75
CA LEU A 47 -4.90 10.31 8.76
C LEU A 47 -3.41 10.15 8.44
N ASN A 48 -2.57 9.92 9.44
CA ASN A 48 -1.14 9.69 9.22
C ASN A 48 -0.87 8.40 8.44
N LEU A 49 -1.57 7.31 8.77
CA LEU A 49 -1.48 6.04 8.04
C LEU A 49 -1.90 6.20 6.60
N THR A 50 -3.04 6.85 6.37
CA THR A 50 -3.59 7.04 5.03
C THR A 50 -2.67 7.94 4.20
N ALA A 51 -2.13 9.00 4.79
CA ALA A 51 -1.19 9.89 4.12
C ALA A 51 0.14 9.20 3.76
N ARG A 52 0.64 8.29 4.61
CA ARG A 52 1.83 7.46 4.31
C ARG A 52 1.54 6.47 3.19
N LYS A 53 0.45 5.70 3.29
CA LYS A 53 0.03 4.74 2.25
C LYS A 53 -0.24 5.40 0.90
N MET A 54 -0.82 6.59 0.88
CA MET A 54 -1.02 7.36 -0.35
C MET A 54 0.31 7.69 -1.03
N LYS A 55 1.33 8.14 -0.29
CA LYS A 55 2.66 8.41 -0.84
C LYS A 55 3.37 7.14 -1.34
N GLU A 56 3.23 6.03 -0.62
CA GLU A 56 3.82 4.75 -1.04
C GLU A 56 3.16 4.23 -2.32
N ASN A 57 1.83 4.27 -2.41
CA ASN A 57 1.10 3.90 -3.61
C ASN A 57 1.43 4.82 -4.80
N GLU A 58 1.53 6.14 -4.58
CA GLU A 58 1.96 7.08 -5.63
C GLU A 58 3.36 6.72 -6.16
N ALA A 59 4.31 6.42 -5.27
CA ALA A 59 5.65 6.01 -5.66
C ALA A 59 5.67 4.65 -6.39
N GLU A 60 4.85 3.69 -5.96
CA GLU A 60 4.72 2.39 -6.63
C GLU A 60 4.12 2.54 -8.04
N GLU A 61 3.08 3.36 -8.20
CA GLU A 61 2.47 3.62 -9.49
C GLU A 61 3.42 4.38 -10.43
N GLU A 62 4.17 5.37 -9.93
CA GLU A 62 5.23 6.03 -10.71
C GLU A 62 6.31 5.03 -11.19
N LEU A 63 6.72 4.10 -10.32
CA LEU A 63 7.70 3.07 -10.67
C LEU A 63 7.14 2.09 -11.70
N LYS A 64 5.87 1.68 -11.57
CA LYS A 64 5.19 0.82 -12.55
C LYS A 64 5.06 1.50 -13.90
N GLU A 65 4.69 2.78 -13.94
CA GLU A 65 4.59 3.54 -15.18
C GLU A 65 5.97 3.70 -15.84
N ALA A 66 7.00 4.00 -15.04
CA ALA A 66 8.38 4.01 -15.54
C ALA A 66 8.77 2.64 -16.11
N PHE A 67 8.44 1.55 -15.42
CA PHE A 67 8.72 0.18 -15.87
C PHE A 67 8.03 -0.16 -17.20
N LYS A 68 6.76 0.22 -17.37
CA LYS A 68 6.00 0.06 -18.63
C LYS A 68 6.60 0.80 -19.81
N VAL A 69 7.37 1.87 -19.57
CA VAL A 69 8.09 2.56 -20.65
C VAL A 69 9.19 1.68 -21.23
N PHE A 70 9.85 0.87 -20.39
CA PHE A 70 10.94 -0.04 -20.77
C PHE A 70 10.45 -1.41 -21.27
N ASP A 71 9.46 -1.99 -20.60
CA ASP A 71 8.84 -3.27 -20.93
C ASP A 71 7.87 -3.09 -22.12
N LYS A 72 8.39 -3.19 -23.34
CA LYS A 72 7.64 -2.91 -24.58
C LYS A 72 6.72 -4.07 -24.95
N ASP A 73 7.09 -5.28 -24.59
CA ASP A 73 6.33 -6.48 -24.89
C ASP A 73 5.31 -6.83 -23.79
N GLN A 74 5.33 -6.13 -22.65
CA GLN A 74 4.42 -6.27 -21.52
C GLN A 74 4.47 -7.68 -20.89
N TYR A 75 5.61 -8.36 -20.96
CA TYR A 75 5.79 -9.64 -20.26
C TYR A 75 5.96 -9.46 -18.74
N GLY A 76 6.11 -8.22 -18.25
CA GLY A 76 6.31 -7.90 -16.84
C GLY A 76 7.77 -7.93 -16.39
N TYR A 77 8.71 -8.06 -17.34
CA TYR A 77 10.15 -8.09 -17.11
C TYR A 77 10.86 -7.31 -18.21
N ILE A 78 11.81 -6.46 -17.85
CA ILE A 78 12.64 -5.77 -18.85
C ILE A 78 13.79 -6.70 -19.25
N SER A 79 13.81 -7.12 -20.50
CA SER A 79 14.86 -7.94 -21.07
C SER A 79 16.13 -7.12 -21.38
N PRO A 80 17.33 -7.75 -21.44
CA PRO A 80 18.56 -7.05 -21.80
C PRO A 80 18.48 -6.32 -23.16
N ASN A 81 17.73 -6.88 -24.11
CA ASN A 81 17.52 -6.29 -25.43
C ASN A 81 16.65 -5.03 -25.37
N GLU A 82 15.67 -4.95 -24.46
CA GLU A 82 14.85 -3.75 -24.27
C GLU A 82 15.63 -2.62 -23.62
N VAL A 83 16.52 -2.94 -22.68
CA VAL A 83 17.47 -1.97 -22.11
C VAL A 83 18.41 -1.44 -23.19
N GLU A 84 18.97 -2.32 -24.03
CA GLU A 84 19.88 -1.95 -25.12
C GLU A 84 19.17 -1.10 -26.18
N TYR A 85 17.96 -1.49 -26.58
CA TYR A 85 17.13 -0.72 -27.52
C TYR A 85 16.86 0.68 -26.98
N PHE A 86 16.41 0.80 -25.73
CA PHE A 86 16.09 2.09 -25.12
C PHE A 86 17.33 3.01 -24.98
N CYS A 87 18.49 2.45 -24.61
CA CYS A 87 19.76 3.18 -24.56
C CYS A 87 20.22 3.68 -25.94
N LEU A 88 19.88 3.00 -27.04
CA LEU A 88 20.26 3.38 -28.41
C LEU A 88 19.39 4.50 -29.01
N ILE A 89 18.14 4.66 -28.56
CA ILE A 89 17.21 5.70 -29.04
C ILE A 89 17.23 6.99 -28.21
N MET A 90 17.87 6.99 -27.04
CA MET A 90 17.99 8.15 -26.15
C MET A 90 19.34 8.89 -26.24
N ILE A 91 20.22 8.50 -27.15
CA ILE A 91 21.53 9.14 -27.44
C ILE A 91 21.51 9.64 -28.89
#